data_AF-A0AAV0GMH8-F1
#
_entry.id   AF-A0AAV0GMH8-F1
#
_cell.length_a   1.000
_cell.length_b   1.000
_cell.length_c   1.000
_cell.angle_alpha   90.00
_cell.angle_beta   90.00
_cell.angle_gamma   90.00
#
_symmetry.space_group_name_H-M   'P 1'
#
loop_
_entity.id
_entity.type
_entity.pdbx_description
1 polymer ?
#
loop_
_entity_poly.entity_id
_entity_poly.type
_entity_poly.pdbx_seq_one_letter_code
_entity_poly.pdbx_strand_id
1 'polypeptide(L)'
;MITNILLLHSGPVREFSLYICSQEDPALPQSDIDSWCLFLSRNGIEDLTLGYFEFQYYDLPVCIVSCPTIKILSLRNFFFRFPVNAPPGGIFPNLTFVFFSRTDFEHNAAGIMGCRIPNLVELVFSHCNEVQKCVINAPKLESLMVIGSTMYRNEWSEWRWFLIHLPIIKTLCLSVELFVVRFFSFI
;
A
#
# COMPACT_ATOMS: atom_id res chain seq x y z
N MET A 1 19.34 -3.89 -16.23
CA MET A 1 18.60 -3.43 -17.43
C MET A 1 17.64 -2.29 -17.11
N ILE A 2 16.73 -2.45 -16.15
CA ILE A 2 15.77 -1.40 -15.72
C ILE A 2 16.48 -0.16 -15.17
N THR A 3 17.52 -0.34 -14.35
CA THR A 3 18.33 0.78 -13.81
C THR A 3 18.84 1.69 -14.92
N ASN A 4 19.31 1.12 -16.04
CA ASN A 4 19.83 1.89 -17.16
C ASN A 4 18.73 2.68 -17.86
N ILE A 5 17.52 2.11 -18.01
CA ILE A 5 16.38 2.81 -18.63
C ILE A 5 15.96 4.00 -17.77
N LEU A 6 15.87 3.82 -16.45
CA LEU A 6 15.55 4.90 -15.52
C LEU A 6 16.61 6.01 -15.55
N LEU A 7 17.89 5.65 -15.52
CA LEU A 7 18.99 6.61 -15.54
C LEU A 7 19.12 7.40 -16.85
N LEU A 8 18.64 6.84 -17.97
CA LEU A 8 18.65 7.53 -19.27
C LEU A 8 17.48 8.51 -19.44
N HIS A 9 16.49 8.50 -18.55
CA HIS A 9 15.37 9.42 -18.64
C HIS A 9 15.75 10.81 -18.11
N SER A 10 15.62 11.83 -18.96
CA SER A 10 16.05 13.21 -18.68
C SER A 10 14.93 14.15 -18.19
N GLY A 11 13.74 13.61 -17.88
CA GLY A 11 12.58 14.36 -17.42
C GLY A 11 11.95 13.82 -16.13
N PRO A 12 10.94 14.53 -15.58
CA PRO A 12 10.18 14.02 -14.44
C PRO A 12 9.38 12.78 -14.85
N VAL A 13 9.48 11.71 -14.07
CA VAL A 13 8.69 10.49 -14.24
C VAL A 13 7.47 10.62 -13.36
N ARG A 14 6.31 10.96 -13.94
CA ARG A 14 5.06 11.14 -13.16
C ARG A 14 4.30 9.85 -12.92
N GLU A 15 4.43 8.89 -13.83
CA GLU A 15 3.79 7.58 -13.76
C GLU A 15 4.83 6.51 -14.07
N PHE A 16 4.85 5.47 -13.24
CA PHE A 16 5.74 4.34 -13.44
C PHE A 16 5.03 3.06 -13.02
N SER A 17 4.94 2.12 -13.96
CA SER A 17 4.40 0.80 -13.75
C SER A 17 5.43 -0.26 -14.08
N LEU A 18 5.71 -1.14 -13.12
CA LEU A 18 6.63 -2.25 -13.31
C LEU A 18 6.02 -3.53 -12.76
N TYR A 19 5.85 -4.50 -13.65
CA TYR A 19 5.46 -5.86 -13.31
C TYR A 19 6.56 -6.82 -13.72
N ILE A 20 7.22 -7.41 -12.73
CA ILE A 20 8.32 -8.35 -12.98
C ILE A 20 7.76 -9.77 -12.88
N CYS A 21 7.75 -10.44 -14.03
CA CYS A 21 7.44 -11.86 -14.16
C CYS A 21 8.73 -12.64 -14.41
N SER A 22 9.61 -12.73 -13.42
CA SER A 22 10.77 -13.61 -13.51
C SER A 22 10.55 -14.86 -12.66
N GLN A 23 10.41 -16.02 -13.31
CA GLN A 23 10.69 -17.31 -12.67
C GLN A 23 12.20 -17.59 -12.59
N GLU A 24 13.02 -16.66 -13.08
CA GLU A 24 14.46 -16.86 -13.22
C GLU A 24 15.18 -16.74 -11.87
N ASP A 25 16.03 -17.73 -11.63
CA ASP A 25 17.03 -17.80 -10.56
C ASP A 25 18.33 -17.19 -11.12
N PRO A 26 18.94 -16.17 -10.47
CA PRO A 26 18.60 -15.64 -9.17
C PRO A 26 17.45 -14.61 -9.17
N ALA A 27 16.74 -14.60 -8.04
CA ALA A 27 15.78 -13.54 -7.72
C ALA A 27 16.42 -12.14 -7.83
N LEU A 28 15.61 -11.16 -8.18
CA LEU A 28 16.08 -9.77 -8.25
C LEU A 28 16.59 -9.34 -6.85
N PRO A 29 17.76 -8.70 -6.74
CA PRO A 29 18.23 -8.23 -5.44
C PRO A 29 17.40 -7.02 -4.98
N GLN A 30 17.10 -6.95 -3.67
CA GLN A 30 16.39 -5.82 -3.06
C GLN A 30 17.06 -4.47 -3.37
N SER A 31 18.39 -4.43 -3.50
CA SER A 31 19.15 -3.21 -3.82
C SER A 31 18.76 -2.57 -5.15
N ASP A 32 18.29 -3.37 -6.12
CA ASP A 32 17.82 -2.85 -7.40
C ASP A 32 16.50 -2.09 -7.22
N ILE A 33 15.57 -2.65 -6.43
CA ILE A 33 14.29 -2.03 -6.10
C ILE A 33 14.49 -0.75 -5.30
N ASP A 34 15.39 -0.78 -4.31
CA ASP A 34 15.75 0.38 -3.52
C ASP A 34 16.29 1.50 -4.42
N SER A 35 17.14 1.16 -5.38
CA SER A 35 17.74 2.11 -6.34
C SER A 35 16.69 2.72 -7.27
N TRP A 36 15.78 1.91 -7.80
CA TRP A 36 14.69 2.38 -8.67
C TRP A 36 13.72 3.28 -7.91
N CYS A 37 13.30 2.85 -6.72
CA CYS A 37 12.40 3.63 -5.87
C CYS A 37 13.04 4.96 -5.43
N LEU A 38 14.33 4.94 -5.09
CA LEU A 38 15.07 6.16 -4.75
C LEU A 38 15.11 7.12 -5.94
N PHE A 39 15.40 6.63 -7.15
CA PHE A 39 15.38 7.46 -8.36
C PHE A 39 13.99 8.06 -8.59
N LEU A 40 12.93 7.24 -8.60
CA LEU A 40 11.57 7.69 -8.86
C LEU A 40 11.11 8.73 -7.82
N SER A 41 11.37 8.48 -6.53
CA SER A 41 11.01 9.40 -5.43
C SER A 41 11.65 10.80 -5.57
N ARG A 42 12.81 10.89 -6.24
CA ARG A 42 13.53 12.13 -6.50
C ARG A 42 13.14 12.82 -7.81
N ASN A 43 12.41 12.13 -8.69
CA ASN A 43 12.06 12.59 -10.03
C ASN A 43 10.56 12.87 -10.22
N GLY A 44 9.84 13.12 -9.13
CA GLY A 44 8.48 13.66 -9.18
C GLY A 44 7.39 12.64 -9.47
N ILE A 45 7.62 11.37 -9.10
CA ILE A 45 6.63 10.30 -9.26
C ILE A 45 5.31 10.61 -8.53
N GLU A 46 4.21 10.53 -9.27
CA GLU A 46 2.85 10.78 -8.77
C GLU A 46 2.03 9.48 -8.71
N ASP A 47 2.21 8.58 -9.67
CA ASP A 47 1.56 7.26 -9.74
C ASP A 47 2.63 6.16 -9.84
N LEU A 48 2.69 5.31 -8.82
CA LEU A 48 3.64 4.22 -8.74
C LEU A 48 2.92 2.89 -8.62
N THR A 49 3.15 2.02 -9.59
CA THR A 49 2.69 0.64 -9.59
C THR A 49 3.88 -0.31 -9.64
N LEU A 50 4.03 -1.14 -8.61
CA LEU A 50 5.07 -2.16 -8.53
C LEU A 50 4.43 -3.53 -8.25
N GLY A 51 4.78 -4.53 -9.05
CA GLY A 51 4.29 -5.88 -8.85
C GLY A 51 5.30 -6.94 -9.25
N TYR A 52 5.30 -8.04 -8.52
CA TYR A 52 6.16 -9.19 -8.79
C TYR A 52 5.32 -10.44 -8.95
N PHE A 53 5.78 -11.42 -9.73
CA PHE A 53 5.13 -12.71 -9.86
C PHE A 53 5.57 -13.69 -8.74
N GLU A 54 4.85 -14.78 -8.60
CA GLU A 54 4.71 -15.60 -7.38
C GLU A 54 6.01 -15.98 -6.63
N PHE A 55 5.89 -16.07 -5.30
CA PHE A 55 6.90 -16.50 -4.31
C PHE A 55 8.04 -15.51 -3.98
N GLN A 56 8.11 -14.36 -4.63
CA GLN A 56 9.03 -13.29 -4.24
C GLN A 56 8.28 -12.14 -3.57
N TYR A 57 8.77 -11.74 -2.41
CA TYR A 57 8.30 -10.57 -1.68
C TYR A 57 9.47 -9.62 -1.47
N TYR A 58 9.19 -8.34 -1.65
CA TYR A 58 10.18 -7.28 -1.48
C TYR A 58 9.71 -6.29 -0.44
N ASP A 59 10.66 -5.69 0.25
CA ASP A 59 10.37 -4.64 1.21
C ASP A 59 10.07 -3.35 0.47
N LEU A 60 9.00 -2.67 0.86
CA LEU A 60 8.69 -1.34 0.33
C LEU A 60 9.75 -0.34 0.82
N PRO A 61 10.51 0.33 -0.07
CA PRO A 61 11.57 1.24 0.37
C PRO A 61 11.01 2.48 1.09
N VAL A 62 11.69 2.90 2.16
CA VAL A 62 11.27 4.05 3.00
C VAL A 62 11.21 5.37 2.20
N CYS A 63 11.99 5.49 1.12
CA CYS A 63 11.93 6.65 0.22
C CYS A 63 10.57 6.81 -0.45
N ILE A 64 9.84 5.71 -0.72
CA ILE A 64 8.46 5.72 -1.23
C ILE A 64 7.50 6.13 -0.13
N VAL A 65 7.66 5.57 1.08
CA VAL A 65 6.85 5.89 2.26
C VAL A 65 6.90 7.38 2.62
N SER A 66 8.05 8.02 2.38
CA SER A 66 8.27 9.44 2.66
C SER A 66 8.11 10.34 1.43
N CYS A 67 7.76 9.78 0.27
CA CYS A 67 7.74 10.54 -0.98
C CYS A 67 6.58 11.55 -1.00
N PRO A 68 6.86 12.86 -1.17
CA PRO A 68 5.82 13.87 -1.12
C PRO A 68 5.02 13.97 -2.42
N THR A 69 5.46 13.39 -3.53
CA THR A 69 4.79 13.56 -4.82
C THR A 69 3.78 12.46 -5.13
N ILE A 70 3.91 11.28 -4.50
CA ILE A 70 3.04 10.13 -4.76
C ILE A 70 1.62 10.41 -4.28
N LYS A 71 0.67 10.18 -5.20
CA LYS A 71 -0.77 10.27 -5.02
C LYS A 71 -1.44 8.90 -5.16
N ILE A 72 -0.90 8.05 -6.02
CA ILE A 72 -1.44 6.72 -6.32
C ILE A 72 -0.31 5.71 -6.10
N LEU A 73 -0.58 4.67 -5.32
CA LEU A 73 0.37 3.59 -5.05
C LEU A 73 -0.32 2.23 -5.18
N SER A 74 0.17 1.40 -6.09
CA SER A 74 -0.30 0.03 -6.27
C SER A 74 0.85 -0.93 -6.05
N LEU A 75 0.73 -1.83 -5.07
CA LEU A 75 1.75 -2.82 -4.74
C LEU A 75 1.20 -4.24 -4.87
N ARG A 76 2.00 -5.13 -5.47
CA ARG A 76 1.71 -6.56 -5.52
C ARG A 76 2.91 -7.39 -5.06
N ASN A 77 2.68 -8.29 -4.09
CA ASN A 77 3.71 -9.13 -3.48
C ASN A 77 4.83 -8.32 -2.80
N PHE A 78 4.43 -7.46 -1.85
CA PHE A 78 5.35 -6.67 -1.03
C PHE A 78 5.19 -6.98 0.46
N PHE A 79 6.25 -6.74 1.21
CA PHE A 79 6.20 -6.56 2.66
C PHE A 79 6.14 -5.07 2.96
N PHE A 80 5.06 -4.65 3.63
CA PHE A 80 4.95 -3.30 4.13
C PHE A 80 5.28 -3.25 5.63
N ARG A 81 6.39 -2.59 5.94
CA ARG A 81 6.82 -2.29 7.31
C ARG A 81 6.57 -0.84 7.62
N PHE A 82 5.90 -0.60 8.74
CA PHE A 82 5.71 0.77 9.22
C PHE A 82 7.07 1.35 9.69
N PRO A 83 7.41 2.58 9.29
CA PRO A 83 8.64 3.18 9.78
C PRO A 83 8.54 3.45 11.28
N VAL A 84 9.54 2.97 12.03
CA VAL A 84 9.61 3.09 13.51
C VAL A 84 9.52 4.57 13.96
N ASN A 85 10.07 5.48 13.17
CA ASN A 85 10.08 6.93 13.42
C ASN A 85 9.28 7.68 12.36
N ALA A 86 7.98 7.36 12.24
CA ALA A 86 7.09 8.09 11.34
C ALA A 86 7.12 9.60 11.68
N PRO A 87 7.21 10.50 10.69
CA PRO A 87 7.16 11.94 10.92
C PRO A 87 5.87 12.34 11.65
N PRO A 88 5.86 13.47 12.39
CA PRO A 88 4.65 13.96 13.05
C PRO A 88 3.46 14.16 12.09
N GLY A 89 3.75 14.49 10.83
CA GLY A 89 2.75 14.62 9.76
C GLY A 89 2.20 13.31 9.21
N GLY A 90 2.76 12.18 9.63
CA GLY A 90 2.46 10.86 9.09
C GLY A 90 3.38 10.44 7.95
N ILE A 91 2.98 9.36 7.28
CA ILE A 91 3.62 8.81 6.09
C ILE A 91 2.75 9.12 4.87
N PHE A 92 3.34 9.03 3.68
CA PHE A 92 2.64 9.24 2.41
C PHE A 92 1.81 10.55 2.40
N PRO A 93 2.47 11.72 2.51
CA PRO A 93 1.77 12.96 2.85
C PRO A 93 0.75 13.41 1.80
N ASN A 94 0.87 13.02 0.53
CA ASN A 94 -0.06 13.41 -0.55
C ASN A 94 -0.78 12.22 -1.21
N LEU A 95 -0.65 11.03 -0.63
CA LEU A 95 -1.27 9.82 -1.16
C LEU A 95 -2.78 9.85 -0.97
N THR A 96 -3.52 9.65 -2.06
CA THR A 96 -4.98 9.64 -2.10
C THR A 96 -5.55 8.26 -2.34
N PHE A 97 -4.80 7.38 -3.02
CA PHE A 97 -5.23 6.03 -3.36
C PHE A 97 -4.12 5.02 -3.08
N VAL A 98 -4.48 3.91 -2.42
CA VAL A 98 -3.61 2.73 -2.29
C VAL A 98 -4.33 1.46 -2.66
N PHE A 99 -3.64 0.64 -3.45
CA PHE A 99 -4.02 -0.72 -3.76
C PHE A 99 -2.93 -1.69 -3.29
N PHE A 100 -3.24 -2.52 -2.31
CA PHE A 100 -2.40 -3.63 -1.87
C PHE A 100 -2.94 -4.94 -2.42
N SER A 101 -2.12 -5.69 -3.13
CA SER A 101 -2.44 -7.03 -3.63
C SER A 101 -1.44 -8.04 -3.09
N ARG A 102 -1.90 -9.11 -2.44
CA ARG A 102 -1.00 -10.14 -1.87
C ARG A 102 0.16 -9.51 -1.08
N THR A 103 -0.15 -8.48 -0.29
CA THR A 103 0.82 -7.73 0.50
C THR A 103 0.70 -8.19 1.95
N ASP A 104 1.84 -8.46 2.56
CA ASP A 104 1.93 -8.81 3.97
C ASP A 104 2.39 -7.60 4.79
N PHE A 105 1.89 -7.51 6.01
CA PHE A 105 2.07 -6.36 6.88
C PHE A 105 2.82 -6.77 8.14
N GLU A 106 3.86 -6.02 8.49
CA GLU A 106 4.43 -6.13 9.83
C GLU A 106 3.54 -5.40 10.84
N HIS A 107 3.38 -5.98 12.02
CA HIS A 107 2.54 -5.42 13.07
C HIS A 107 3.04 -4.02 13.46
N ASN A 108 2.16 -3.03 13.38
CA ASN A 108 2.50 -1.66 13.74
C ASN A 108 2.66 -1.52 15.26
N ALA A 109 3.88 -1.22 15.73
CA ALA A 109 4.15 -0.94 17.15
C ALA A 109 3.50 0.36 17.66
N ALA A 110 2.93 1.20 16.78
CA ALA A 110 2.25 2.46 17.14
C ALA A 110 0.90 2.29 17.87
N GLY A 111 0.49 1.04 18.14
CA GLY A 111 -0.78 0.74 18.79
C GLY A 111 -1.99 1.16 17.94
N ILE A 112 -3.14 1.41 18.58
CA ILE A 112 -4.43 1.62 17.89
C ILE A 112 -4.45 2.88 17.01
N MET A 113 -3.65 3.90 17.36
CA MET A 113 -3.61 5.16 16.60
C MET A 113 -2.90 5.00 15.25
N GLY A 114 -2.10 3.95 15.08
CA GLY A 114 -1.46 3.60 13.81
C GLY A 114 -0.55 4.68 13.24
N CYS A 115 -0.12 4.48 12.00
CA CYS A 115 0.57 5.53 11.26
C CYS A 115 -0.45 6.42 10.55
N ARG A 116 -0.29 7.74 10.68
CA ARG A 116 -1.16 8.70 10.01
C ARG A 116 -0.89 8.73 8.51
N ILE A 117 -1.95 8.69 7.70
CA ILE A 117 -1.92 8.90 6.25
C ILE A 117 -2.95 10.00 5.93
N PRO A 118 -2.52 11.28 5.91
CA PRO A 118 -3.42 12.42 6.10
C PRO A 118 -4.41 12.66 4.94
N ASN A 119 -4.08 12.19 3.73
CA ASN A 119 -4.82 12.49 2.51
C ASN A 119 -5.42 11.27 1.82
N LEU A 120 -5.36 10.09 2.44
CA LEU A 120 -5.87 8.85 1.84
C LEU A 120 -7.40 8.90 1.76
N VAL A 121 -7.91 8.72 0.55
CA VAL A 121 -9.35 8.74 0.21
C VAL A 121 -9.85 7.31 -0.04
N GLU A 122 -9.05 6.49 -0.71
CA GLU A 122 -9.42 5.13 -1.07
C GLU A 122 -8.32 4.13 -0.74
N LEU A 123 -8.72 3.03 -0.09
CA LEU A 123 -7.86 1.94 0.31
C LEU A 123 -8.45 0.62 -0.16
N VAL A 124 -7.67 -0.13 -0.91
CA VAL A 124 -8.07 -1.45 -1.42
C VAL A 124 -7.07 -2.50 -1.00
N PHE A 125 -7.55 -3.56 -0.38
CA PHE A 125 -6.83 -4.80 -0.12
C PHE A 125 -7.38 -5.90 -1.02
N SER A 126 -6.51 -6.58 -1.74
CA SER A 126 -6.83 -7.72 -2.59
C SER A 126 -5.95 -8.90 -2.23
N HIS A 127 -6.54 -10.02 -1.84
CA HIS A 127 -5.81 -11.23 -1.47
C HIS A 127 -4.67 -11.00 -0.45
N CYS A 128 -4.86 -10.07 0.50
CA CYS A 128 -3.89 -9.79 1.55
C CYS A 128 -4.23 -10.63 2.78
N ASN A 129 -3.22 -11.15 3.47
CA ASN A 129 -3.42 -11.83 4.74
C ASN A 129 -3.32 -10.83 5.89
N GLU A 130 -4.03 -11.11 6.99
CA GLU A 130 -3.91 -10.38 8.26
C GLU A 130 -3.98 -8.84 8.14
N VAL A 131 -4.93 -8.32 7.34
CA VAL A 131 -5.09 -6.87 7.11
C VAL A 131 -5.28 -6.05 8.39
N GLN A 132 -5.65 -6.69 9.51
CA GLN A 132 -5.68 -6.09 10.85
C GLN A 132 -4.31 -5.58 11.32
N LYS A 133 -3.20 -6.09 10.77
CA LYS A 133 -1.84 -5.60 11.05
C LYS A 133 -1.56 -4.25 10.41
N CYS A 134 -2.30 -3.88 9.35
CA CYS A 134 -2.20 -2.59 8.68
C CYS A 134 -2.96 -1.50 9.46
N VAL A 135 -2.43 -1.13 10.63
CA VAL A 135 -3.06 -0.12 11.49
C VAL A 135 -2.69 1.29 11.01
N ILE A 136 -3.66 1.97 10.39
CA ILE A 136 -3.50 3.33 9.85
C ILE A 136 -4.57 4.30 10.37
N ASN A 137 -4.21 5.58 10.42
CA ASN A 137 -5.13 6.69 10.67
C ASN A 137 -5.27 7.56 9.41
N ALA A 138 -6.36 7.36 8.67
CA ALA A 138 -6.69 8.04 7.43
C ALA A 138 -7.97 8.90 7.61
N PRO A 139 -7.87 10.15 8.07
CA PRO A 139 -9.03 10.97 8.42
C PRO A 139 -9.90 11.41 7.23
N LYS A 140 -9.46 11.16 6.00
CA LYS A 140 -10.20 11.46 4.76
C LYS A 140 -10.67 10.21 4.03
N LEU A 141 -10.58 9.03 4.67
CA LEU A 141 -10.91 7.76 4.03
C LEU A 141 -12.41 7.67 3.74
N GLU A 142 -12.76 7.65 2.46
CA GLU A 142 -14.15 7.55 2.00
C GLU A 142 -14.49 6.15 1.48
N SER A 143 -13.50 5.42 0.95
CA SER A 143 -13.68 4.10 0.35
C SER A 143 -12.71 3.09 0.95
N LEU A 144 -13.24 1.99 1.49
CA LEU A 144 -12.46 0.83 1.90
C LEU A 144 -12.99 -0.41 1.18
N MET A 145 -12.10 -1.10 0.46
CA MET A 145 -12.43 -2.38 -0.15
C MET A 145 -11.46 -3.46 0.32
N VAL A 146 -12.00 -4.60 0.73
CA VAL A 146 -11.23 -5.80 1.11
C VAL A 146 -11.79 -6.96 0.31
N ILE A 147 -10.98 -7.52 -0.59
CA ILE A 147 -11.39 -8.49 -1.60
C ILE A 147 -10.51 -9.73 -1.51
N GLY A 148 -11.13 -10.91 -1.49
CA GLY A 148 -10.42 -12.20 -1.61
C GLY A 148 -9.35 -12.43 -0.54
N SER A 149 -9.46 -11.71 0.58
CA SER A 149 -8.56 -11.78 1.72
C SER A 149 -9.09 -12.85 2.68
N THR A 150 -8.21 -13.65 3.28
CA THR A 150 -8.57 -14.72 4.21
C THR A 150 -9.06 -14.08 5.52
N MET A 151 -10.35 -13.79 5.59
CA MET A 151 -10.97 -13.34 6.85
C MET A 151 -11.27 -14.59 7.68
N TYR A 152 -10.42 -14.91 8.67
CA TYR A 152 -10.81 -15.93 9.64
C TYR A 152 -11.99 -15.41 10.47
N ARG A 153 -12.95 -16.29 10.79
CA ARG A 153 -14.27 -16.00 11.38
C ARG A 153 -14.22 -15.21 12.72
N ASN A 154 -13.04 -14.97 13.26
CA ASN A 154 -12.78 -14.46 14.61
C ASN A 154 -12.07 -13.09 14.60
N GLU A 155 -11.63 -12.59 13.44
CA GLU A 155 -10.72 -11.43 13.35
C GLU A 155 -11.44 -10.08 13.28
N TRP A 156 -12.76 -10.07 13.13
CA TRP A 156 -13.56 -8.82 13.05
C TRP A 156 -13.42 -7.98 14.33
N SER A 157 -13.22 -8.63 15.49
CA SER A 157 -12.96 -7.95 16.76
C SER A 157 -11.59 -7.26 16.82
N GLU A 158 -10.66 -7.59 15.92
CA GLU A 158 -9.30 -7.04 15.88
C GLU A 158 -9.17 -5.84 14.95
N TRP A 159 -10.19 -5.53 14.15
CA TRP A 159 -10.22 -4.38 13.24
C TRP A 159 -10.54 -3.07 13.97
N ARG A 160 -10.00 -2.89 15.16
CA ARG A 160 -10.24 -1.70 15.99
C ARG A 160 -9.79 -0.41 15.31
N TRP A 161 -8.74 -0.48 14.50
CA TRP A 161 -8.26 0.66 13.70
C TRP A 161 -9.27 1.10 12.63
N PHE A 162 -10.12 0.18 12.15
CA PHE A 162 -11.15 0.51 11.17
C PHE A 162 -12.35 1.21 11.84
N LEU A 163 -12.65 0.90 13.10
CA LEU A 163 -13.80 1.48 13.81
C LEU A 163 -13.74 3.01 13.91
N ILE A 164 -12.55 3.61 13.94
CA ILE A 164 -12.39 5.07 13.97
C ILE A 164 -12.74 5.74 12.63
N HIS A 165 -12.72 4.99 11.52
CA HIS A 165 -13.03 5.48 10.17
C HIS A 165 -14.46 5.19 9.75
N LEU A 166 -15.15 4.27 10.43
CA LEU A 166 -16.54 3.89 10.13
C LEU A 166 -17.50 5.09 9.92
N PRO A 167 -17.47 6.16 10.74
CA PRO A 167 -18.39 7.29 10.56
C PRO A 167 -18.15 8.11 9.28
N ILE A 168 -16.95 8.06 8.70
CA ILE A 168 -16.57 8.85 7.51
C ILE A 168 -16.60 8.04 6.21
N ILE A 169 -16.57 6.71 6.30
CA ILE A 169 -16.57 5.82 5.14
C ILE A 169 -17.94 5.87 4.44
N LYS A 170 -17.91 6.20 3.15
CA LYS A 170 -19.07 6.24 2.26
C LYS A 170 -19.28 4.89 1.57
N THR A 171 -18.18 4.23 1.19
CA THR A 171 -18.18 2.97 0.48
C THR A 171 -17.37 1.94 1.26
N LEU A 172 -18.02 0.87 1.69
CA LEU A 172 -17.37 -0.27 2.30
C LEU A 172 -17.71 -1.53 1.51
N CYS A 173 -16.69 -2.17 0.94
CA CYS A 173 -16.83 -3.44 0.22
C CYS A 173 -16.02 -4.51 0.93
N LEU A 174 -16.69 -5.52 1.48
CA LEU A 174 -16.06 -6.69 2.08
C LEU A 174 -16.46 -7.91 1.25
N SER A 175 -15.49 -8.47 0.52
CA SER A 175 -15.66 -9.67 -0.29
C SER A 175 -14.77 -10.78 0.26
N VAL A 176 -15.41 -11.76 0.90
CA VAL A 176 -14.77 -13.01 1.34
C VAL A 176 -15.24 -14.07 0.38
N GLU A 177 -14.30 -14.78 -0.28
CA GLU A 177 -14.34 -15.84 -1.31
C GLU A 177 -15.66 -16.29 -2.00
N LEU A 178 -16.87 -16.06 -1.47
CA LEU A 178 -18.17 -16.37 -2.09
C LEU A 178 -19.28 -15.31 -1.87
N PHE A 179 -19.07 -14.22 -1.11
CA PHE A 179 -20.08 -13.18 -0.90
C PHE A 179 -19.48 -11.77 -0.89
N VAL A 180 -20.11 -10.87 -1.64
CA VAL A 180 -19.79 -9.44 -1.64
C VAL A 180 -20.81 -8.72 -0.78
N VAL A 181 -20.38 -8.15 0.35
CA VAL A 181 -21.19 -7.22 1.12
C VAL A 181 -20.75 -5.80 0.76
N ARG A 182 -21.64 -5.04 0.12
CA ARG A 182 -21.45 -3.61 -0.12
C ARG A 182 -22.33 -2.83 0.84
N PHE A 183 -21.71 -2.03 1.70
CA PHE A 183 -22.42 -0.96 2.40
C PHE A 183 -22.20 0.32 1.60
N PHE A 184 -23.30 0.90 1.15
CA PHE A 184 -23.34 2.27 0.64
C PHE A 184 -23.94 3.12 1.75
N SER A 185 -23.15 4.03 2.31
CA SER A 185 -23.67 5.08 3.17
C SER A 185 -24.18 6.20 2.25
N PHE A 186 -25.50 6.34 2.14
CA PHE A 186 -26.11 7.52 1.53
C PHE A 186 -26.19 8.59 2.61
N ILE A 187 -25.27 9.56 2.56
CA ILE A 187 -25.45 10.86 3.23
C ILE A 187 -26.10 11.80 2.23
#